data_AF-A0A6G1YZB4-F1
#
_entry.id   AF-A0A6G1YZB4-F1
#
_cell.length_a   1.000
_cell.length_b   1.000
_cell.length_c   1.000
_cell.angle_alpha   90.00
_cell.angle_beta   90.00
_cell.angle_gamma   90.00
#
_symmetry.space_group_name_H-M   'P 1'
#
loop_
_entity.id
_entity.type
_entity.pdbx_description
1 polymer ?
#
loop_
_entity_poly.entity_id
_entity_poly.type
_entity_poly.pdbx_seq_one_letter_code
_entity_poly.pdbx_strand_id
1 'polypeptide(L)' 'MAIEAEMRRKIVVSMVAVGVFIALIVGIGATFNQGGLVATGGLALVGAIAAFVLVMAGIGVWLSRSS' A
#
# COMPACT_ATOMS: atom_id res chain seq x y z
N MET A 1 -25.09 -5.86 -15.17
CA MET A 1 -23.70 -6.16 -15.56
C MET A 1 -22.72 -4.96 -15.58
N ALA A 2 -23.11 -3.69 -15.84
CA ALA A 2 -22.15 -2.58 -15.80
C ALA A 2 -21.63 -2.25 -14.37
N ILE A 3 -22.52 -2.29 -13.38
CA ILE A 3 -22.20 -2.08 -11.95
C ILE A 3 -21.24 -3.16 -11.42
N GLU A 4 -21.33 -4.40 -11.92
CA GLU A 4 -20.44 -5.48 -11.52
C GLU A 4 -19.00 -5.25 -11.98
N ALA A 5 -18.80 -4.72 -13.19
CA ALA A 5 -17.48 -4.44 -13.75
C ALA A 5 -16.78 -3.29 -13.01
N GLU A 6 -17.53 -2.24 -12.69
CA GLU A 6 -17.01 -1.07 -11.99
C GLU A 6 -16.68 -1.39 -10.52
N MET A 7 -17.58 -2.10 -9.82
CA MET A 7 -17.33 -2.60 -8.47
C MET A 7 -16.13 -3.55 -8.42
N ARG A 8 -16.03 -4.47 -9.39
CA ARG A 8 -14.89 -5.39 -9.50
C ARG A 8 -13.57 -4.65 -9.67
N ARG A 9 -13.54 -3.58 -10.46
CA ARG A 9 -12.34 -2.75 -10.65
C ARG A 9 -11.89 -2.10 -9.34
N LYS A 10 -12.83 -1.54 -8.55
CA LYS A 10 -12.50 -0.93 -7.25
C LYS A 10 -11.92 -1.95 -6.27
N ILE A 11 -12.50 -3.16 -6.22
CA ILE A 11 -12.01 -4.26 -5.38
C ILE A 11 -10.61 -4.70 -5.80
N VAL A 12 -10.39 -4.92 -7.11
CA VAL A 12 -9.08 -5.35 -7.63
C VAL A 12 -8.00 -4.31 -7.33
N VAL A 13 -8.29 -3.02 -7.53
CA VAL A 13 -7.34 -1.93 -7.24
C VAL A 13 -6.97 -1.90 -5.76
N SER A 14 -7.96 -2.02 -4.87
CA SER A 14 -7.71 -2.06 -3.41
C SER A 14 -6.88 -3.28 -3.02
N MET A 15 -7.21 -4.45 -3.56
CA MET A 15 -6.49 -5.70 -3.28
C MET A 15 -5.03 -5.63 -3.76
N VAL A 16 -4.79 -5.06 -4.95
CA VAL A 16 -3.43 -4.83 -5.47
C VAL A 16 -2.67 -3.86 -4.58
N ALA A 17 -3.29 -2.76 -4.15
CA ALA A 17 -2.64 -1.79 -3.27
C ALA A 17 -2.21 -2.42 -1.93
N VAL A 18 -3.07 -3.25 -1.33
CA VAL A 18 -2.74 -3.99 -0.11
C VAL A 18 -1.60 -5.00 -0.36
N GLY A 19 -1.62 -5.72 -1.48
CA GLY A 19 -0.56 -6.64 -1.85
C GLY A 19 0.81 -5.97 -1.99
N VAL A 20 0.85 -4.80 -2.64
CA VAL A 20 2.07 -3.98 -2.75
C VAL A 20 2.58 -3.52 -1.38
N PHE A 21 1.67 -3.13 -0.48
CA PHE A 21 2.04 -2.71 0.86
C PHE A 21 2.67 -3.83 1.68
N ILE A 22 2.09 -5.03 1.62
CA ILE A 22 2.65 -6.21 2.28
C ILE A 22 4.04 -6.51 1.72
N ALA A 23 4.23 -6.48 0.40
CA ALA A 23 5.53 -6.71 -0.24
C ALA A 23 6.58 -5.68 0.22
N LEU A 24 6.20 -4.41 0.38
CA LEU A 24 7.07 -3.36 0.90
C LEU A 24 7.52 -3.65 2.34
N ILE A 25 6.58 -4.01 3.23
CA ILE A 25 6.90 -4.34 4.62
C ILE A 25 7.87 -5.53 4.67
N VAL A 26 7.58 -6.59 3.90
CA VAL A 26 8.43 -7.78 3.84
C VAL A 26 9.82 -7.43 3.29
N GLY A 27 9.91 -6.60 2.24
CA GLY A 27 11.18 -6.15 1.67
C GLY A 27 12.01 -5.35 2.68
N ILE A 28 11.39 -4.43 3.42
CA ILE A 28 12.06 -3.66 4.47
C ILE A 28 12.52 -4.58 5.60
N GLY A 29 11.66 -5.49 6.05
CA GLY A 29 12.02 -6.50 7.05
C GLY A 29 13.21 -7.33 6.60
N ALA A 30 13.19 -7.88 5.38
CA ALA A 30 14.28 -8.67 4.83
C ALA A 30 15.59 -7.89 4.68
N THR A 31 15.53 -6.59 4.36
CA THR A 31 16.72 -5.75 4.14
C THR A 31 17.35 -5.26 5.44
N PHE A 32 16.54 -4.89 6.43
CA PHE A 32 16.99 -4.20 7.64
C PHE A 32 17.02 -5.10 8.90
N ASN A 33 16.59 -6.36 8.81
CA ASN A 33 16.62 -7.31 9.93
C ASN A 33 18.01 -7.94 10.15
N GLN A 34 18.96 -7.12 10.61
CA GLN A 34 20.34 -7.52 10.90
C GLN A 34 20.54 -7.79 12.40
N GLY A 35 19.78 -8.73 12.97
CA GLY A 35 19.85 -9.09 14.40
C GLY A 35 18.94 -8.27 15.33
N GLY A 36 18.05 -7.46 14.76
CA GLY A 36 17.08 -6.61 15.43
C GLY A 36 16.66 -5.45 14.53
N LEU A 37 15.51 -4.83 14.80
CA LEU A 37 15.09 -3.65 14.04
C LEU A 37 15.96 -2.45 14.47
N VAL A 38 17.06 -2.23 13.77
CA VAL A 38 17.91 -1.04 13.96
C VAL A 38 17.08 0.23 13.73
N ALA A 39 17.44 1.34 14.39
CA ALA A 39 16.68 2.60 14.33
C ALA A 39 16.32 3.04 12.89
N THR A 40 17.22 2.80 11.93
CA THR A 40 17.02 3.06 10.51
C THR A 40 15.93 2.19 9.88
N GLY A 41 15.82 0.91 10.24
CA GLY A 41 14.77 0.00 9.78
C GLY A 41 13.39 0.39 10.33
N GLY A 42 13.34 0.87 11.58
CA GLY A 42 12.12 1.43 12.18
C GLY A 42 11.62 2.67 11.43
N LEU A 43 12.51 3.62 11.14
CA LEU A 43 12.16 4.81 10.34
C LEU A 43 11.75 4.43 8.91
N ALA A 44 12.41 3.47 8.27
CA ALA A 44 12.03 2.98 6.95
C ALA A 44 10.62 2.37 6.95
N LEU A 45 10.28 1.59 7.99
CA LEU A 45 8.95 1.00 8.14
C LEU A 45 7.87 2.07 8.33
N VAL A 46 8.11 3.07 9.20
CA VAL A 46 7.19 4.19 9.40
C VAL A 46 7.02 5.00 8.10
N GLY A 47 8.10 5.26 7.38
CA GLY A 47 8.07 5.92 6.08
C GLY A 47 7.25 5.14 5.05
N ALA A 48 7.37 3.81 5.02
CA ALA A 48 6.57 2.97 4.13
C ALA A 48 5.08 2.98 4.48
N ILE A 49 4.73 3.00 5.77
CA ILE A 49 3.34 3.16 6.23
C ILE A 49 2.80 4.52 5.78
N ALA A 50 3.54 5.61 6.00
CA ALA A 50 3.13 6.94 5.58
C ALA A 50 2.94 7.01 4.05
N ALA A 51 3.88 6.47 3.27
CA ALA A 51 3.77 6.40 1.82
C ALA A 51 2.54 5.60 1.37
N PHE A 52 2.25 4.46 2.01
CA PHE A 52 1.05 3.67 1.72
C PHE A 52 -0.24 4.45 1.96
N VAL A 53 -0.33 5.16 3.09
CA VAL A 53 -1.49 6.02 3.40
C VAL A 53 -1.66 7.10 2.32
N LEU A 54 -0.57 7.74 1.89
CA LEU A 54 -0.61 8.74 0.81
C LEU A 54 -1.05 8.15 -0.53
N VAL A 55 -0.57 6.94 -0.87
CA VAL A 55 -1.02 6.22 -2.07
C VAL A 55 -2.50 5.92 -2.00
N MET A 56 -3.01 5.41 -0.87
CA MET A 56 -4.43 5.12 -0.71
C MET A 56 -5.30 6.38 -0.72
N ALA A 57 -4.82 7.48 -0.13
CA ALA A 57 -5.48 8.78 -0.23
C ALA A 57 -5.53 9.27 -1.68
N GLY A 58 -4.42 9.14 -2.43
CA GLY A 58 -4.36 9.46 -3.86
C GLY A 58 -5.30 8.60 -4.71
N ILE A 59 -5.34 7.30 -4.47
CA ILE A 59 -6.27 6.37 -5.13
C ILE A 59 -7.71 6.74 -4.82
N GLY A 60 -8.03 7.07 -3.56
CA GLY A 60 -9.37 7.51 -3.16
C GLY A 60 -9.81 8.79 -3.87
N VAL A 61 -8.93 9.79 -3.96
CA VAL A 61 -9.18 11.04 -4.70
C VAL A 61 -9.29 10.81 -6.21
N TRP A 62 -8.51 9.88 -6.76
CA TRP A 62 -8.58 9.56 -8.18
C TRP A 62 -9.87 8.81 -8.53
N LEU A 63 -10.29 7.87 -7.68
CA LEU A 63 -11.58 7.18 -7.83
C LEU A 63 -12.76 8.14 -7.72
N SER A 64 -12.70 9.11 -6.80
CA SER A 64 -13.80 10.08 -6.64
C SER A 64 -13.95 11.01 -7.83
N ARG A 65 -12.85 11.29 -8.55
CA ARG A 65 -12.85 12.08 -9.78
C ARG A 65 -13.20 11.28 -11.04
N SER A 66 -13.10 9.96 -11.02
CA SER A 66 -13.49 9.11 -12.15
C SER A 66 -14.95 8.62 -12.06
N SER A 67 -15.72 9.11 -11.08
CA SER A 67 -17.15 8.88 -10.87
C SER A 67 -17.95 10.09 -11.32
#